data_AF-A0A7V9JIQ5-F1
#
_entry.id   AF-A0A7V9JIQ5-F1
#
_cell.length_a   1.000
_cell.length_b   1.000
_cell.length_c   1.000
_cell.angle_alpha   90.00
_cell.angle_beta   90.00
_cell.angle_gamma   90.00
#
_symmetry.space_group_name_H-M   'P 1'
#
loop_
_entity.id
_entity.type
_entity.pdbx_description
1 polymer ?
#
loop_
_entity_poly.entity_id
_entity_poly.type
_entity_poly.pdbx_seq_one_letter_code
_entity_poly.pdbx_strand_id
1 'polypeptide(L)'
;MDAHPERLLDYVYAVLNWPSYRTRYADALRYDFARIPLTKDAGSFKRVSRLGEELVALHLLEHPDVAGAMPALDGDDTATIEQPHYVEAEAAVYLAPALVARDIQPAVWRYQQGAYPVLRNSLEARQGRRLTSDEFVEFRRLAGAIHLTLERLVDLEQIMPEVMTTALTADELLGPLVS
;
A
#
# COMPACT_ATOMS: atom_id res chain seq x y z
N MET A 1 -6.45 27.50 -0.06
CA MET A 1 -5.94 26.15 -0.33
C MET A 1 -4.47 26.20 0.04
N ASP A 2 -4.03 25.49 1.09
CA ASP A 2 -2.61 25.40 1.42
C ASP A 2 -1.92 24.61 0.29
N ALA A 3 -1.52 25.34 -0.75
CA ALA A 3 -1.01 24.81 -2.00
C ALA A 3 0.48 24.47 -1.88
N HIS A 4 0.80 23.63 -0.90
CA HIS A 4 2.13 23.05 -0.79
C HIS A 4 2.27 21.92 -1.83
N PRO A 5 3.31 21.91 -2.66
CA PRO A 5 3.49 20.89 -3.71
C PRO A 5 3.39 19.45 -3.20
N GLU A 6 3.85 19.18 -1.96
CA GLU A 6 3.69 17.88 -1.34
C GLU A 6 2.24 17.41 -1.24
N ARG A 7 1.29 18.31 -0.95
CA ARG A 7 -0.13 17.93 -0.81
C ARG A 7 -0.76 17.47 -2.12
N LEU A 8 -0.29 18.03 -3.24
CA LEU A 8 -0.69 17.57 -4.56
C LEU A 8 -0.06 16.21 -4.88
N LEU A 9 1.22 16.03 -4.56
CA LEU A 9 1.89 14.74 -4.72
C LEU A 9 1.17 13.64 -3.94
N ASP A 10 0.86 13.90 -2.67
CA ASP A 10 0.13 12.97 -1.81
C ASP A 10 -1.24 12.63 -2.39
N TYR A 11 -1.99 13.65 -2.85
CA TYR A 11 -3.28 13.45 -3.48
C TYR A 11 -3.19 12.53 -4.71
N VAL A 12 -2.24 12.81 -5.60
CA VAL A 12 -1.98 11.99 -6.79
C VAL A 12 -1.62 10.56 -6.36
N TYR A 13 -0.78 10.41 -5.34
CA TYR A 13 -0.37 9.12 -4.82
C TYR A 13 -1.55 8.29 -4.30
N ALA A 14 -2.47 8.91 -3.56
CA ALA A 14 -3.70 8.28 -3.10
C ALA A 14 -4.57 7.81 -4.28
N VAL A 15 -4.81 8.67 -5.27
CA VAL A 15 -5.62 8.34 -6.45
C VAL A 15 -5.02 7.14 -7.21
N LEU A 16 -3.71 7.13 -7.43
CA LEU A 16 -3.04 6.07 -8.17
C LEU A 16 -3.04 4.72 -7.41
N ASN A 17 -3.18 4.76 -6.09
CA ASN A 17 -3.25 3.56 -5.25
C ASN A 17 -4.69 3.09 -4.99
N TRP A 18 -5.70 3.92 -5.24
CA TRP A 18 -7.12 3.56 -5.07
C TRP A 18 -7.51 2.36 -5.97
N PRO A 19 -7.97 1.21 -5.41
CA PRO A 19 -8.20 -0.01 -6.19
C PRO A 19 -9.24 0.15 -7.30
N SER A 20 -10.34 0.86 -7.06
CA SER A 20 -11.36 1.12 -8.08
C SER A 20 -10.82 1.99 -9.22
N TYR A 21 -9.91 2.93 -8.98
CA TYR A 21 -9.25 3.69 -10.06
C TYR A 21 -8.43 2.76 -10.94
N ARG A 22 -7.57 1.93 -10.33
CA ARG A 22 -6.70 1.00 -11.06
C ARG A 22 -7.49 0.00 -11.88
N THR A 23 -8.61 -0.48 -11.36
CA THR A 23 -9.50 -1.41 -12.07
C THR A 23 -10.24 -0.71 -13.21
N ARG A 24 -10.86 0.45 -12.93
CA ARG A 24 -11.69 1.18 -13.90
C ARG A 24 -10.88 1.70 -15.09
N TYR A 25 -9.64 2.11 -14.86
CA TYR A 25 -8.78 2.71 -15.88
C TYR A 25 -7.67 1.77 -16.36
N ALA A 26 -7.71 0.47 -16.02
CA ALA A 26 -6.66 -0.50 -16.33
C ALA A 26 -6.21 -0.47 -17.81
N ASP A 27 -7.16 -0.44 -18.75
CA ASP A 27 -6.84 -0.41 -20.18
C ASP A 27 -6.26 0.93 -20.63
N ALA A 28 -6.77 2.05 -20.13
CA ALA A 28 -6.21 3.36 -20.46
C ALA A 28 -4.78 3.52 -19.91
N LEU A 29 -4.54 3.08 -18.67
CA LEU A 29 -3.24 3.14 -18.02
C LEU A 29 -2.15 2.28 -18.70
N ARG A 30 -2.54 1.33 -19.57
CA ARG A 30 -1.59 0.54 -20.37
C ARG A 30 -1.02 1.32 -21.56
N TYR A 31 -1.73 2.32 -22.07
CA TYR A 31 -1.41 2.97 -23.34
C TYR A 31 -1.24 4.50 -23.24
N ASP A 32 -1.76 5.13 -22.18
CA ASP A 32 -1.77 6.58 -22.00
C ASP A 32 -1.41 6.96 -20.54
N PHE A 33 -1.10 8.23 -20.31
CA PHE A 33 -0.80 8.75 -18.99
C PHE A 33 -2.04 8.71 -18.06
N ALA A 34 -1.79 8.52 -16.76
CA ALA A 34 -2.84 8.54 -15.75
C ALA A 34 -3.51 9.92 -15.69
N ARG A 35 -4.84 9.93 -15.68
CA ARG A 35 -5.66 11.14 -15.53
C ARG A 35 -6.16 11.24 -14.11
N ILE A 36 -5.75 12.28 -13.40
CA ILE A 36 -6.06 12.45 -11.98
C ILE A 36 -7.34 13.29 -11.83
N PRO A 37 -8.45 12.73 -11.34
CA PRO A 37 -9.64 13.51 -11.02
C PRO A 37 -9.34 14.42 -9.83
N LEU A 38 -9.27 15.73 -10.06
CA LEU A 38 -9.09 16.72 -9.00
C LEU A 38 -10.46 17.20 -8.53
N THR A 39 -10.73 17.12 -7.23
CA THR A 39 -11.98 17.65 -6.65
C THR A 39 -11.94 19.16 -6.45
N LYS A 40 -13.08 19.82 -6.65
CA LYS A 40 -13.29 21.23 -6.27
C LYS A 40 -13.54 21.43 -4.78
N ASP A 41 -13.88 20.35 -4.04
CA ASP A 41 -14.09 20.42 -2.60
C ASP A 41 -12.75 20.35 -1.86
N ALA A 42 -12.36 21.47 -1.24
CA ALA A 42 -11.11 21.57 -0.49
C ALA A 42 -11.05 20.59 0.71
N GLY A 43 -12.21 20.25 1.29
CA GLY A 43 -12.29 19.27 2.37
C GLY A 43 -11.90 17.87 1.89
N SER A 44 -12.51 17.43 0.80
CA SER A 44 -12.22 16.15 0.14
C SER A 44 -10.78 16.09 -0.34
N PHE A 45 -10.26 17.16 -0.95
CA PHE A 45 -8.85 17.23 -1.33
C PHE A 45 -7.93 16.97 -0.13
N LYS A 46 -8.15 17.68 0.99
CA LYS A 46 -7.34 17.52 2.21
C LYS A 46 -7.42 16.11 2.79
N ARG A 47 -8.61 15.49 2.82
CA ARG A 47 -8.79 14.12 3.34
C ARG A 47 -8.04 13.10 2.47
N VAL A 48 -8.15 13.21 1.15
CA VAL A 48 -7.45 12.32 0.21
C VAL A 48 -5.94 12.54 0.25
N SER A 49 -5.46 13.80 0.28
CA SER A 49 -4.03 14.10 0.46
C SER A 49 -3.48 13.49 1.75
N ARG A 50 -4.23 13.52 2.86
CA ARG A 50 -3.78 12.88 4.10
C ARG A 50 -3.62 11.37 3.96
N LEU A 51 -4.57 10.68 3.33
CA LEU A 51 -4.44 9.24 3.05
C LEU A 51 -3.26 8.97 2.11
N GLY A 52 -2.99 9.87 1.17
CA GLY A 52 -1.81 9.84 0.31
C GLY A 52 -0.50 9.94 1.07
N GLU A 53 -0.40 10.89 2.00
CA GLU A 53 0.75 11.08 2.90
C GLU A 53 0.99 9.82 3.74
N GLU A 54 -0.08 9.26 4.33
CA GLU A 54 -0.02 8.01 5.10
C GLU A 54 0.49 6.84 4.22
N LEU A 55 -0.01 6.71 2.98
CA LEU A 55 0.44 5.69 2.02
C LEU A 55 1.90 5.87 1.61
N VAL A 56 2.37 7.10 1.38
CA VAL A 56 3.78 7.39 1.08
C VAL A 56 4.66 6.94 2.25
N ALA A 57 4.32 7.36 3.47
CA ALA A 57 5.06 6.97 4.67
C ALA A 57 5.07 5.45 4.89
N LEU A 58 3.96 4.76 4.60
CA LEU A 58 3.88 3.31 4.68
C LEU A 58 4.78 2.62 3.66
N HIS A 59 4.79 3.09 2.41
CA HIS A 59 5.62 2.49 1.35
C HIS A 59 7.12 2.81 1.48
N LEU A 60 7.48 3.85 2.24
CA LEU A 60 8.86 4.11 2.67
C LEU A 60 9.24 3.36 3.96
N LEU A 61 8.30 2.65 4.59
CA LEU A 61 8.47 2.08 5.92
C LEU A 61 8.87 3.13 6.97
N GLU A 62 8.31 4.34 6.89
CA GLU A 62 8.58 5.45 7.81
C GLU A 62 7.37 5.78 8.70
N HIS A 63 6.20 5.20 8.41
CA HIS A 63 4.99 5.43 9.19
C HIS A 63 5.16 4.92 10.65
N PRO A 64 4.82 5.74 11.66
CA PRO A 64 5.08 5.43 13.07
C PRO A 64 4.38 4.15 13.54
N ASP A 65 3.20 3.86 13.01
CA ASP A 65 2.39 2.71 13.44
C ASP A 65 2.89 1.37 12.91
N VAL A 66 3.85 1.35 11.98
CA VAL A 66 4.40 0.10 11.41
C VAL A 66 4.96 -0.81 12.49
N ALA A 67 5.60 -0.24 13.51
CA ALA A 67 6.14 -1.03 14.62
C ALA A 67 5.06 -1.77 15.42
N GLY A 68 3.88 -1.18 15.56
CA GLY A 68 2.73 -1.80 16.24
C GLY A 68 1.98 -2.81 15.39
N ALA A 69 2.09 -2.72 14.06
CA ALA A 69 1.43 -3.62 13.11
C ALA A 69 2.28 -4.83 12.69
N MET A 70 3.47 -5.01 13.27
CA MET A 70 4.36 -6.12 12.94
C MET A 70 3.76 -7.47 13.34
N PRO A 71 3.72 -8.49 12.46
CA PRO A 71 3.24 -9.82 12.81
C PRO A 71 4.09 -10.43 13.94
N ALA A 72 3.52 -11.31 14.76
CA ALA A 72 4.28 -12.06 15.76
C ALA A 72 5.22 -13.07 15.07
N LEU A 73 6.40 -13.28 15.66
CA LEU A 73 7.30 -14.36 15.28
C LEU A 73 7.36 -15.37 16.43
N ASP A 74 7.05 -16.61 16.11
CA ASP A 74 7.10 -17.73 17.04
C ASP A 74 8.15 -18.74 16.60
N GLY A 75 8.99 -19.15 17.54
CA GLY A 75 9.97 -20.21 17.36
C GLY A 75 11.42 -19.73 17.22
N ASP A 76 12.23 -20.51 16.53
CA ASP A 76 13.69 -20.34 16.43
C ASP A 76 14.06 -19.33 15.33
N ASP A 77 14.32 -18.08 15.73
CA ASP A 77 14.83 -17.02 14.85
C ASP A 77 16.28 -17.26 14.38
N THR A 78 16.88 -18.39 14.74
CA THR A 78 18.16 -18.85 14.20
C THR A 78 18.01 -19.82 13.03
N ALA A 79 16.78 -20.24 12.72
CA ALA A 79 16.48 -21.17 11.65
C ALA A 79 16.85 -20.61 10.26
N THR A 80 17.30 -21.51 9.40
CA THR A 80 17.46 -21.24 7.96
C THR A 80 16.08 -21.19 7.32
N ILE A 81 15.81 -20.16 6.53
CA ILE A 81 14.56 -20.08 5.76
C ILE A 81 14.53 -21.23 4.75
N GLU A 82 13.51 -22.06 4.83
CA GLU A 82 13.30 -23.18 3.90
C GLU A 82 12.43 -22.71 2.73
N GLN A 83 11.37 -23.45 2.39
CA GLN A 83 10.38 -23.04 1.40
C GLN A 83 9.20 -22.38 2.14
N PRO A 84 9.11 -21.04 2.17
CA PRO A 84 8.06 -20.36 2.89
C PRO A 84 6.70 -20.73 2.32
N HIS A 85 5.76 -21.08 3.18
CA HIS A 85 4.39 -21.39 2.75
C HIS A 85 3.39 -20.79 3.72
N TYR A 86 2.25 -20.38 3.16
CA TYR A 86 1.19 -19.73 3.90
C TYR A 86 0.07 -20.71 4.21
N VAL A 87 -0.37 -20.72 5.46
CA VAL A 87 -1.49 -21.52 5.96
C VAL A 87 -2.63 -20.58 6.29
N GLU A 88 -3.61 -20.50 5.39
CA GLU A 88 -4.72 -19.53 5.49
C GLU A 88 -5.61 -19.76 6.72
N ALA A 89 -5.84 -21.02 7.12
CA ALA A 89 -6.61 -21.36 8.31
C ALA A 89 -5.97 -20.87 9.62
N GLU A 90 -4.66 -20.61 9.61
CA GLU A 90 -3.89 -20.13 10.76
C GLU A 90 -3.48 -18.65 10.62
N ALA A 91 -3.78 -18.01 9.48
CA ALA A 91 -3.26 -16.69 9.13
C ALA A 91 -1.74 -16.58 9.36
N ALA A 92 -0.99 -17.60 8.93
CA ALA A 92 0.42 -17.76 9.28
C ALA A 92 1.29 -18.12 8.09
N VAL A 93 2.52 -17.59 8.08
CA VAL A 93 3.58 -17.98 7.14
C VAL A 93 4.61 -18.81 7.89
N TYR A 94 4.74 -20.08 7.48
CA TYR A 94 5.79 -20.96 7.97
C TYR A 94 7.08 -20.65 7.20
N LEU A 95 8.09 -20.19 7.91
CA LEU A 95 9.40 -19.83 7.36
C LEU A 95 10.37 -21.02 7.42
N ALA A 96 10.21 -21.84 8.46
CA ALA A 96 10.85 -23.14 8.68
C ALA A 96 9.96 -23.99 9.60
N PRO A 97 10.19 -25.30 9.79
CA PRO A 97 9.38 -26.15 10.67
C PRO A 97 9.26 -25.63 12.12
N ALA A 98 10.30 -24.97 12.62
CA ALA A 98 10.37 -24.41 13.96
C ALA A 98 10.27 -22.87 13.99
N LEU A 99 9.84 -22.21 12.89
CA LEU A 99 9.78 -20.75 12.81
C LEU A 99 8.56 -20.30 11.98
N VAL A 100 7.67 -19.55 12.61
CA VAL A 100 6.38 -19.14 12.04
C VAL A 100 6.13 -17.65 12.29
N ALA A 101 5.70 -16.94 11.25
CA ALA A 101 5.15 -15.60 11.38
C ALA A 101 3.61 -15.68 11.43
N ARG A 102 3.00 -15.18 12.50
CA ARG A 102 1.55 -15.24 12.75
C ARG A 102 0.87 -13.90 12.52
N ASP A 103 -0.46 -13.92 12.53
CA ASP A 103 -1.32 -12.74 12.36
C ASP A 103 -1.17 -12.05 11.00
N ILE A 104 -0.76 -12.81 9.98
CA ILE A 104 -0.65 -12.34 8.59
C ILE A 104 -1.97 -12.67 7.89
N GLN A 105 -2.81 -11.67 7.69
CA GLN A 105 -4.08 -11.85 7.00
C GLN A 105 -3.88 -12.30 5.54
N PRO A 106 -4.84 -13.03 4.94
CA PRO A 106 -4.68 -13.54 3.57
C PRO A 106 -4.47 -12.43 2.53
N ALA A 107 -5.08 -11.26 2.73
CA ALA A 107 -4.88 -10.09 1.88
C ALA A 107 -3.46 -9.53 1.97
N VAL A 108 -2.81 -9.59 3.14
CA VAL A 108 -1.41 -9.16 3.35
C VAL A 108 -0.47 -10.10 2.61
N TRP A 109 -0.66 -11.42 2.76
CA TRP A 109 0.15 -12.41 2.05
C TRP A 109 0.00 -12.33 0.52
N ARG A 110 -1.22 -12.08 0.04
CA ARG A 110 -1.55 -11.98 -1.39
C ARG A 110 -1.27 -10.60 -1.99
N TYR A 111 -0.84 -9.63 -1.19
CA TYR A 111 -0.62 -8.27 -1.67
C TYR A 111 0.43 -8.23 -2.80
N GLN A 112 0.08 -7.53 -3.86
CA GLN A 112 0.93 -7.37 -5.04
C GLN A 112 1.05 -5.89 -5.40
N GLN A 113 2.27 -5.48 -5.74
CA GLN A 113 2.53 -4.20 -6.37
C GLN A 113 2.95 -4.43 -7.82
N GLY A 114 2.03 -4.16 -8.75
CA GLY A 114 2.19 -4.59 -10.13
C GLY A 114 2.11 -6.12 -10.21
N ALA A 115 3.07 -6.75 -10.90
CA ALA A 115 3.16 -8.21 -10.99
C ALA A 115 3.95 -8.85 -9.84
N TYR A 116 4.40 -8.07 -8.85
CA TYR A 116 5.32 -8.54 -7.80
C TYR A 116 4.57 -8.85 -6.50
N PRO A 117 4.50 -10.13 -6.07
CA PRO A 117 4.05 -10.52 -4.73
C PRO A 117 5.05 -10.04 -3.68
N VAL A 118 4.76 -8.92 -3.02
CA VAL A 118 5.75 -8.17 -2.24
C VAL A 118 6.32 -9.01 -1.10
N LEU A 119 5.44 -9.55 -0.25
CA LEU A 119 5.86 -10.28 0.94
C LEU A 119 6.49 -11.63 0.60
N ARG A 120 5.91 -12.37 -0.35
CA ARG A 120 6.45 -13.66 -0.82
C ARG A 120 7.83 -13.49 -1.45
N ASN A 121 7.99 -12.57 -2.40
CA ASN A 121 9.27 -12.36 -3.07
C ASN A 121 10.37 -11.94 -2.08
N SER A 122 10.01 -11.17 -1.05
CA SER A 122 10.96 -10.77 0.01
C SER A 122 11.57 -11.98 0.74
N LEU A 123 10.78 -13.04 0.94
CA LEU A 123 11.21 -14.28 1.60
C LEU A 123 11.92 -15.23 0.64
N GLU A 124 11.40 -15.42 -0.58
CA GLU A 124 12.00 -16.30 -1.60
C GLU A 124 13.43 -15.86 -1.95
N ALA A 125 13.69 -14.55 -2.00
CA ALA A 125 15.04 -14.00 -2.20
C ALA A 125 16.03 -14.39 -1.08
N ARG A 126 15.54 -14.92 0.04
CA ARG A 126 16.31 -15.27 1.24
C ARG A 126 16.19 -16.76 1.60
N GLN A 127 15.66 -17.58 0.71
CA GLN A 127 15.60 -19.03 0.88
C GLN A 127 17.02 -19.64 0.96
N GLY A 128 17.19 -20.62 1.84
CA GLY A 128 18.46 -21.35 2.02
C GLY A 128 19.49 -20.63 2.88
N ARG A 129 19.16 -19.48 3.48
CA ARG A 129 20.02 -18.78 4.43
C ARG A 129 19.28 -18.48 5.73
N ARG A 130 20.07 -18.29 6.79
CA ARG A 130 19.61 -17.72 8.05
C ARG A 130 19.45 -16.21 7.89
N LEU A 131 18.36 -15.67 8.44
CA LEU A 131 18.16 -14.22 8.52
C LEU A 131 18.90 -13.64 9.72
N THR A 132 19.38 -12.41 9.59
CA THR A 132 19.81 -11.63 10.75
C THR A 132 18.59 -11.11 11.51
N SER A 133 18.78 -10.66 12.75
CA SER A 133 17.71 -10.02 13.53
C SER A 133 17.13 -8.80 12.81
N ASP A 134 17.97 -8.01 12.15
CA ASP A 134 17.53 -6.85 11.36
C ASP A 134 16.66 -7.27 10.17
N GLU A 135 17.01 -8.36 9.48
CA GLU A 135 16.22 -8.86 8.36
C GLU A 135 14.86 -9.42 8.79
N PHE A 136 14.76 -10.00 9.99
CA PHE A 136 13.46 -10.35 10.57
C PHE A 136 12.63 -9.11 10.87
N VAL A 137 13.25 -8.07 11.45
CA VAL A 137 12.58 -6.80 11.71
C VAL A 137 12.10 -6.19 10.38
N GLU A 138 12.94 -6.13 9.34
CA GLU A 138 12.56 -5.63 8.02
C GLU A 138 11.38 -6.39 7.41
N PHE A 139 11.42 -7.73 7.43
CA PHE A 139 10.31 -8.56 6.95
C PHE A 139 9.00 -8.23 7.68
N ARG A 140 9.05 -8.13 9.01
CA ARG A 140 7.88 -7.82 9.82
C ARG A 140 7.37 -6.41 9.60
N ARG A 141 8.27 -5.42 9.46
CA ARG A 141 7.91 -4.04 9.11
C ARG A 141 7.23 -3.99 7.74
N LEU A 142 7.72 -4.74 6.76
CA LEU A 142 7.11 -4.85 5.44
C LEU A 142 5.69 -5.44 5.53
N ALA A 143 5.50 -6.54 6.28
CA ALA A 143 4.18 -7.13 6.49
C ALA A 143 3.21 -6.16 7.19
N GLY A 144 3.67 -5.47 8.24
CA GLY A 144 2.87 -4.48 8.96
C GLY A 144 2.53 -3.26 8.11
N ALA A 145 3.45 -2.78 7.27
CA ALA A 145 3.18 -1.70 6.33
C ALA A 145 2.14 -2.10 5.29
N ILE A 146 2.22 -3.32 4.73
CA ILE A 146 1.20 -3.84 3.81
C ILE A 146 -0.17 -3.91 4.49
N HIS A 147 -0.23 -4.39 5.74
CA HIS A 147 -1.47 -4.43 6.51
C HIS A 147 -2.11 -3.05 6.64
N LEU A 148 -1.35 -2.05 7.09
CA LEU A 148 -1.84 -0.68 7.23
C LEU A 148 -2.18 -0.04 5.88
N THR A 149 -1.40 -0.33 4.82
CA THR A 149 -1.71 0.11 3.45
C THR A 149 -3.10 -0.38 3.06
N LEU A 150 -3.41 -1.66 3.27
CA LEU A 150 -4.72 -2.22 2.94
C LEU A 150 -5.86 -1.52 3.67
N GLU A 151 -5.67 -1.12 4.93
CA GLU A 151 -6.66 -0.31 5.65
C GLU A 151 -6.86 1.07 5.01
N ARG A 152 -5.78 1.77 4.65
CA ARG A 152 -5.88 3.07 3.97
C ARG A 152 -6.58 2.94 2.61
N LEU A 153 -6.40 1.81 1.91
CA LEU A 153 -7.10 1.55 0.64
C LEU A 153 -8.61 1.38 0.86
N VAL A 154 -9.04 0.81 1.98
CA VAL A 154 -10.47 0.75 2.36
C VAL A 154 -11.01 2.16 2.62
N ASP A 155 -10.26 3.00 3.34
CA ASP A 155 -10.63 4.40 3.58
C ASP A 155 -10.77 5.17 2.25
N LEU A 156 -9.88 4.91 1.28
CA LEU A 156 -9.97 5.48 -0.07
C LEU A 156 -11.22 5.02 -0.83
N GLU A 157 -11.58 3.74 -0.78
CA GLU A 157 -12.81 3.24 -1.40
C GLU A 157 -14.08 3.91 -0.87
N GLN A 158 -14.07 4.37 0.39
CA GLN A 158 -15.22 5.05 0.99
C GLN A 158 -15.32 6.52 0.56
N ILE A 159 -14.20 7.25 0.49
CA ILE A 159 -14.21 8.70 0.19
C ILE A 159 -14.24 9.00 -1.30
N MET A 160 -13.58 8.18 -2.13
CA MET A 160 -13.38 8.51 -3.53
C MET A 160 -14.67 8.61 -4.38
N PRO A 161 -15.76 7.87 -4.10
CA PRO A 161 -17.05 8.11 -4.78
C PRO A 161 -17.57 9.54 -4.63
N GLU A 162 -17.44 10.16 -3.45
CA GLU A 162 -17.78 11.57 -3.22
C GLU A 162 -16.90 12.50 -4.06
N VAL A 163 -15.58 12.24 -4.06
CA VAL A 163 -14.58 12.98 -4.84
C VAL A 163 -14.93 12.95 -6.33
N MET A 164 -15.40 11.82 -6.85
CA MET A 164 -15.77 11.69 -8.27
C MET A 164 -16.98 12.54 -8.65
N THR A 165 -17.91 12.82 -7.73
CA THR A 165 -19.08 13.68 -8.01
C THR A 165 -18.72 15.17 -8.00
N THR A 166 -17.61 15.51 -7.35
CA THR A 166 -17.10 16.89 -7.20
C THR A 166 -15.85 17.14 -8.05
N ALA A 167 -15.50 16.21 -8.94
CA ALA A 167 -14.35 16.33 -9.82
C ALA A 167 -14.50 17.54 -10.76
N LEU A 168 -13.42 18.29 -10.91
CA LEU A 168 -13.29 19.37 -11.88
C LEU A 168 -13.39 18.80 -13.29
N THR A 169 -14.09 19.53 -14.14
CA THR A 169 -14.13 19.31 -15.57
C THR A 169 -12.85 19.80 -16.24
N ALA A 170 -12.62 19.36 -17.49
CA ALA A 170 -11.46 19.83 -18.27
C ALA A 170 -11.48 21.36 -18.45
N ASP A 171 -12.66 21.94 -18.67
CA ASP A 171 -12.83 23.38 -18.85
C ASP A 171 -12.52 24.16 -17.56
N GLU A 172 -12.89 23.62 -16.40
CA GLU A 172 -12.56 24.22 -15.09
C GLU A 172 -11.06 24.13 -14.77
N LEU A 173 -10.36 23.09 -15.24
CA LEU A 173 -8.91 22.90 -15.01
C LEU A 173 -8.04 23.82 -15.88
N LEU A 174 -8.44 24.06 -17.12
CA LEU A 174 -7.67 24.86 -18.07
C LEU A 174 -7.96 26.36 -17.96
N GLY A 175 -9.01 26.74 -17.22
CA GLY A 175 -9.53 28.11 -17.19
C GLY A 175 -10.06 28.53 -18.57
N PRO A 176 -10.52 29.80 -18.71
CA PRO A 176 -10.76 30.33 -20.05
C PRO A 176 -9.44 30.28 -20.81
N LEU A 177 -9.37 29.44 -21.85
CA LEU A 177 -8.28 29.47 -22.82
C LEU A 177 -8.14 30.93 -23.26
N VAL A 178 -7.02 31.55 -22.92
CA VAL A 178 -6.74 32.95 -23.26
C VAL A 178 -6.88 33.06 -24.78
N SER A 179 -7.90 33.80 -25.23
CA SER A 179 -8.21 34.06 -26.64
C SER A 179 -7.14 34.91 -27.32
#